data_AF-A0A1H5SG47-F1
#
_entry.id   AF-A0A1H5SG47-F1
#
_cell.length_a   1.000
_cell.length_b   1.000
_cell.length_c   1.000
_cell.angle_alpha   90.00
_cell.angle_beta   90.00
_cell.angle_gamma   90.00
#
_symmetry.space_group_name_H-M   'P 1'
#
loop_
_entity.id
_entity.type
_entity.pdbx_description
1 polymer ?
#
loop_
_entity_poly.entity_id
_entity_poly.type
_entity_poly.pdbx_seq_one_letter_code
_entity_poly.pdbx_strand_id
1 'polypeptide(L)'
;MERPSVESLLSQPLGIPRVPVLEDACALLAQRPLDQTLAELDTVLGRPLPEDGGRRLHVLVSTLYHQAGAPLDLTEDLRARIEGAQSTTVKE
;
A
#
# COMPACT_ATOMS: atom_id res chain seq x y z
N MET A 1 -7.31 16.29 -11.99
CA MET A 1 -6.48 15.56 -11.01
C MET A 1 -7.11 14.21 -10.81
N GLU A 2 -6.45 13.14 -11.24
CA GLU A 2 -6.90 11.77 -10.97
C GLU A 2 -6.85 11.52 -9.46
N ARG A 3 -7.85 10.82 -8.92
CA ARG A 3 -7.88 10.47 -7.49
C ARG A 3 -6.84 9.38 -7.22
N PRO A 4 -6.05 9.48 -6.14
CA PRO A 4 -5.09 8.45 -5.79
C PRO A 4 -5.80 7.15 -5.39
N SER A 5 -5.36 6.03 -5.97
CA SER A 5 -5.77 4.66 -5.64
C SER A 5 -4.57 3.83 -5.22
N VAL A 6 -4.80 2.70 -4.54
CA VAL A 6 -3.72 1.77 -4.17
C VAL A 6 -3.03 1.23 -5.43
N GLU A 7 -3.77 1.00 -6.52
CA GLU A 7 -3.20 0.57 -7.79
C GLU A 7 -2.29 1.65 -8.40
N SER A 8 -2.73 2.91 -8.42
CA SER A 8 -1.89 4.03 -8.87
C SER A 8 -0.64 4.19 -8.01
N LEU A 9 -0.74 3.98 -6.70
CA LEU A 9 0.41 3.95 -5.78
C LEU A 9 1.46 2.92 -6.21
N LEU A 10 1.04 1.76 -6.73
CA LEU A 10 1.96 0.72 -7.20
C LEU A 10 2.53 1.00 -8.60
N SER A 11 1.75 1.59 -9.49
CA SER A 11 2.15 1.85 -10.87
C SER A 11 3.06 3.05 -11.07
N GLN A 12 3.20 3.95 -10.08
CA GLN A 12 4.06 5.12 -10.22
C GLN A 12 5.54 4.73 -10.36
N PRO A 13 6.31 5.31 -11.30
CA PRO A 13 7.76 5.10 -11.33
C PRO A 13 8.41 5.75 -10.09
N LEU A 14 9.36 5.08 -9.43
CA LEU A 14 10.15 5.67 -8.34
C LEU A 14 11.15 6.71 -8.88
N GLY A 15 10.65 7.89 -9.26
CA GLY A 15 11.47 9.05 -9.60
C GLY A 15 12.12 9.66 -8.35
N ILE A 16 13.38 10.07 -8.45
CA ILE A 16 14.07 10.84 -7.40
C ILE A 16 13.61 12.31 -7.53
N PRO A 17 13.16 12.99 -6.46
CA PRO A 17 13.21 12.59 -5.05
C PRO A 17 12.01 11.71 -4.65
N ARG A 18 12.32 10.49 -4.17
CA ARG A 18 11.40 9.33 -4.04
C ARG A 18 10.45 9.34 -2.83
N VAL A 19 10.61 10.26 -1.89
CA VAL A 19 9.93 10.18 -0.57
C VAL A 19 8.70 11.09 -0.46
N PRO A 20 8.75 12.38 -0.88
CA PRO A 20 7.62 13.27 -0.70
C PRO A 20 6.36 12.77 -1.41
N VAL A 21 6.51 12.32 -2.67
CA VAL A 21 5.38 11.86 -3.49
C VAL A 21 4.72 10.59 -2.94
N LEU A 22 5.50 9.69 -2.33
CA LEU A 22 4.97 8.45 -1.78
C LEU A 22 4.24 8.69 -0.47
N GLU A 23 4.84 9.47 0.44
CA GLU A 23 4.21 9.81 1.72
C GLU A 23 2.94 10.65 1.52
N ASP A 24 2.97 11.60 0.59
CA ASP A 24 1.79 12.39 0.21
C ASP A 24 0.68 11.50 -0.38
N ALA A 25 1.02 10.56 -1.27
CA ALA A 25 0.04 9.64 -1.83
C ALA A 25 -0.56 8.72 -0.76
N CYS A 26 0.25 8.22 0.18
CA CYS A 26 -0.22 7.42 1.31
C CYS A 26 -1.11 8.26 2.26
N ALA A 27 -0.74 9.51 2.52
CA ALA A 27 -1.53 10.42 3.35
C ALA A 27 -2.89 10.75 2.71
N LEU A 28 -2.93 10.91 1.38
CA LEU A 28 -4.18 11.09 0.65
C LEU A 28 -5.06 9.84 0.70
N LEU A 29 -4.47 8.64 0.62
CA LEU A 29 -5.18 7.37 0.78
C LEU A 29 -5.69 7.16 2.22
N ALA A 30 -4.94 7.61 3.23
CA ALA A 30 -5.34 7.52 4.63
C ALA A 30 -6.45 8.49 5.03
N GLN A 31 -6.67 9.56 4.25
CA GLN A 31 -7.81 10.47 4.41
C GLN A 31 -9.13 9.89 3.85
N ARG A 32 -9.08 8.76 3.13
CA ARG A 32 -10.26 8.08 2.60
C ARG A 32 -10.89 7.19 3.67
N PRO A 33 -12.17 6.80 3.54
CA PRO A 33 -12.76 5.80 4.41
C PRO A 33 -11.92 4.53 4.43
N LEU A 34 -11.54 4.07 5.62
CA LEU A 34 -10.63 2.93 5.81
C LEU A 34 -11.11 1.69 5.05
N ASP A 35 -12.41 1.38 5.10
CA ASP A 35 -13.00 0.24 4.39
C ASP A 35 -12.76 0.27 2.88
N GLN A 36 -12.76 1.46 2.28
CA GLN A 36 -12.53 1.61 0.84
C GLN A 36 -11.06 1.33 0.49
N THR A 37 -10.12 1.85 1.29
CA THR A 37 -8.69 1.59 1.11
C THR A 37 -8.35 0.12 1.35
N LEU A 38 -9.02 -0.52 2.33
CA LEU A 38 -8.88 -1.95 2.59
C LEU A 38 -9.41 -2.83 1.44
N ALA A 39 -10.55 -2.49 0.85
CA ALA A 39 -11.08 -3.21 -0.32
C ALA A 39 -10.14 -3.13 -1.54
N GLU A 40 -9.51 -1.97 -1.76
CA GLU A 40 -8.48 -1.81 -2.79
C GLU A 40 -7.21 -2.61 -2.48
N LEU A 41 -6.75 -2.59 -1.22
CA LEU A 41 -5.63 -3.41 -0.76
C LEU A 41 -5.89 -4.91 -0.98
N ASP A 42 -7.09 -5.39 -0.66
CA ASP A 42 -7.47 -6.79 -0.84
C ASP A 42 -7.41 -7.21 -2.32
N THR A 43 -7.94 -6.37 -3.21
CA THR A 43 -7.91 -6.58 -4.67
C THR A 43 -6.47 -6.67 -5.19
N VAL A 44 -5.59 -5.81 -4.68
CA VAL A 44 -4.17 -5.74 -5.08
C VAL A 44 -3.39 -6.94 -4.53
N LEU A 45 -3.60 -7.30 -3.27
CA LEU A 45 -2.96 -8.44 -2.61
C LEU A 45 -3.41 -9.79 -3.18
N GLY A 46 -4.52 -9.83 -3.91
CA GLY A 46 -4.95 -11.00 -4.69
C GLY A 46 -4.14 -11.24 -5.98
N ARG A 47 -3.15 -10.40 -6.30
CA ARG A 47 -2.31 -10.49 -7.51
C ARG A 47 -0.82 -10.44 -7.14
N PRO A 48 0.08 -10.94 -8.01
CA PRO A 48 1.52 -10.73 -7.84
C PRO A 48 1.85 -9.25 -7.73
N LEU A 49 2.68 -8.88 -6.76
CA LEU A 49 3.09 -7.50 -6.54
C LEU A 49 4.34 -7.19 -7.37
N PRO A 50 4.47 -5.98 -7.91
CA PRO A 50 5.73 -5.56 -8.53
C PRO A 50 6.86 -5.50 -7.49
N GLU A 51 8.12 -5.53 -7.93
CA GLU A 51 9.33 -5.61 -7.09
C GLU A 51 9.34 -4.58 -5.94
N ASP A 52 9.01 -3.32 -6.23
CA ASP A 52 8.92 -2.24 -5.22
C ASP A 52 7.55 -2.16 -4.51
N GLY A 53 6.57 -2.96 -4.94
CA GLY A 53 5.19 -2.86 -4.50
C GLY A 53 5.03 -3.15 -3.01
N GLY A 54 5.74 -4.17 -2.53
CA GLY A 54 5.80 -4.52 -1.11
C GLY A 54 6.18 -3.35 -0.22
N ARG A 55 7.30 -2.69 -0.55
CA ARG A 55 7.80 -1.53 0.19
C ARG A 55 6.77 -0.40 0.25
N ARG A 56 6.07 -0.11 -0.85
CA ARG A 56 5.03 0.93 -0.90
C ARG A 56 3.83 0.59 -0.04
N LEU A 57 3.38 -0.66 -0.08
CA LEU A 57 2.28 -1.12 0.76
C LEU A 57 2.65 -1.09 2.25
N HIS A 58 3.90 -1.39 2.63
CA HIS A 58 4.36 -1.23 4.02
C HIS A 58 4.30 0.23 4.49
N VAL A 59 4.68 1.19 3.64
CA VAL A 59 4.53 2.62 3.96
C VAL A 59 3.06 2.98 4.13
N LEU A 60 2.18 2.55 3.20
CA LEU A 60 0.74 2.78 3.30
C LEU A 60 0.14 2.19 4.58
N VAL A 61 0.47 0.95 4.94
CA VAL A 61 0.00 0.32 6.18
C VAL A 61 0.46 1.11 7.42
N SER A 62 1.71 1.59 7.42
CA SER A 62 2.20 2.46 8.50
C SER A 62 1.42 3.77 8.56
N THR A 63 1.10 4.38 7.42
CA THR A 63 0.31 5.62 7.36
C THR A 63 -1.13 5.38 7.83
N LEU A 64 -1.77 4.26 7.47
CA LEU A 64 -3.12 3.91 7.92
C LEU A 64 -3.17 3.71 9.44
N TYR A 65 -2.14 3.09 10.03
CA TYR A 65 -2.02 2.98 11.49
C TYR A 65 -1.94 4.35 12.15
N HIS A 66 -1.03 5.22 11.69
CA HIS A 66 -0.76 6.50 12.33
C HIS A 66 -1.80 7.58 12.07
N GLN A 67 -2.44 7.59 10.89
CA GLN A 67 -3.31 8.68 10.45
C GLN A 67 -4.79 8.29 10.36
N ALA A 68 -5.09 7.06 9.93
CA ALA A 68 -6.48 6.58 9.81
C ALA A 68 -6.97 5.80 11.05
N GLY A 69 -6.08 5.56 12.03
CA GLY A 69 -6.40 4.82 13.25
C GLY A 69 -6.71 3.34 13.00
N ALA A 70 -6.09 2.74 11.97
CA ALA A 70 -6.24 1.31 11.72
C ALA A 70 -5.77 0.50 12.94
N PRO A 71 -6.52 -0.52 13.39
CA PRO A 71 -6.13 -1.35 14.53
C PRO A 71 -4.78 -2.06 14.30
N LEU A 72 -4.03 -2.29 15.37
CA LEU A 72 -2.73 -2.98 15.29
C LEU A 72 -2.86 -4.36 14.64
N ASP A 73 -3.81 -5.17 15.10
CA ASP A 73 -4.06 -6.53 14.59
C ASP A 73 -4.32 -6.53 13.07
N LEU A 74 -5.06 -5.54 12.57
CA LEU A 74 -5.32 -5.37 11.13
C LEU A 74 -4.03 -5.04 10.37
N THR A 75 -3.19 -4.18 10.92
CA THR A 75 -1.93 -3.79 10.27
C THR A 75 -0.91 -4.93 10.27
N GLU A 76 -0.93 -5.82 11.26
CA GLU A 76 -0.11 -7.02 11.30
C GLU A 76 -0.56 -8.05 10.26
N ASP A 77 -1.88 -8.30 10.15
CA ASP A 77 -2.45 -9.17 9.10
C ASP A 77 -2.06 -8.68 7.70
N LEU A 78 -2.23 -7.37 7.43
CA LEU A 78 -1.86 -6.78 6.16
C LEU A 78 -0.36 -6.94 5.83
N ARG A 79 0.52 -6.80 6.82
CA ARG A 79 1.97 -7.02 6.63
C ARG A 79 2.28 -8.47 6.25
N ALA A 80 1.69 -9.44 6.96
CA ALA A 80 1.86 -10.86 6.64
C ALA A 80 1.37 -11.18 5.22
N ARG A 81 0.23 -10.61 4.81
CA ARG A 81 -0.30 -10.77 3.45
C ARG A 81 0.61 -10.15 2.39
N ILE A 82 1.18 -8.97 2.66
CA ILE A 82 2.15 -8.30 1.79
C ILE A 82 3.42 -9.16 1.61
N GLU A 83 3.94 -9.75 2.68
CA GLU A 83 5.10 -10.66 2.63
C GLU A 83 4.82 -11.93 1.84
N GLY A 84 3.62 -12.50 1.99
CA GLY A 84 3.17 -13.66 1.22
C GLY A 84 3.05 -13.37 -0.28
N ALA A 85 2.50 -12.21 -0.65
CA ALA A 85 2.37 -11.79 -2.05
C ALA A 85 3.73 -11.49 -2.71
N GLN A 86 4.68 -10.91 -1.97
CA GLN A 86 6.06 -10.70 -2.45
C GLN A 86 6.80 -12.02 -2.67
N SER A 87 6.69 -12.97 -1.74
CA SER A 87 7.38 -14.27 -1.82
C SER A 87 6.93 -15.12 -3.02
N THR A 88 5.71 -14.89 -3.50
CA THR A 88 5.15 -15.58 -4.68
C THR A 88 5.77 -15.07 -5.98
N THR A 89 6.28 -13.84 -5.99
CA THR A 89 6.81 -13.16 -7.20
C THR A 89 8.30 -13.45 -7.42
N VAL A 90 9.07 -13.78 -6.37
CA VAL A 90 10.52 -14.05 -6.45
C VAL A 90 10.84 -15.46 -7.00
N LYS A 91 9.83 -16.26 -7.35
CA LYS A 91 9.99 -17.69 -7.66
C LYS A 91 9.94 -18.07 -9.15
N GLU A 92 10.06 -17.10 -10.06
CA GLU A 92 10.20 -17.36 -11.51
C GLU A 92 11.65 -17.34 -12.00
#